data_AF-A0A7Z2ZEK9-F1
#
_entry.id   AF-A0A7Z2ZEK9-F1
#
_cell.length_a   1.000
_cell.length_b   1.000
_cell.length_c   1.000
_cell.angle_alpha   90.00
_cell.angle_beta   90.00
_cell.angle_gamma   90.00
#
_symmetry.space_group_name_H-M   'P 1'
#
loop_
_entity.id
_entity.type
_entity.pdbx_description
1 polymer ?
#
loop_
_entity_poly.entity_id
_entity_poly.type
_entity_poly.pdbx_seq_one_letter_code
_entity_poly.pdbx_strand_id
1 'polypeptide(L)'
;MIHVDNHIAQLQLRIEKARWFVEMGKQALDRCPDECELMISHQNMLAHLESLEKQMSSVLHNASESISTVQSTEPLRQAVG
;
A
#
# COMPACT_ATOMS: atom_id res chain seq x y z
N MET A 1 -3.04 -14.91 -8.92
CA MET A 1 -3.38 -13.55 -9.42
C MET A 1 -4.61 -12.98 -8.70
N ILE A 2 -5.80 -13.58 -8.82
CA ILE A 2 -7.08 -13.10 -8.22
C ILE A 2 -6.99 -12.70 -6.73
N HIS A 3 -6.26 -13.47 -5.91
CA HIS A 3 -6.10 -13.19 -4.47
C HIS A 3 -5.23 -11.96 -4.17
N VAL A 4 -4.22 -11.70 -5.03
CA VAL A 4 -3.34 -10.53 -4.91
C VAL A 4 -4.08 -9.26 -5.32
N ASP A 5 -4.86 -9.34 -6.40
CA ASP A 5 -5.66 -8.23 -6.91
C ASP A 5 -6.71 -7.78 -5.88
N ASN A 6 -7.35 -8.72 -5.18
CA ASN A 6 -8.28 -8.42 -4.09
C ASN A 6 -7.58 -7.76 -2.88
N HIS A 7 -6.37 -8.22 -2.52
CA HIS A 7 -5.59 -7.62 -1.43
C HIS A 7 -5.16 -6.18 -1.76
N ILE A 8 -4.78 -5.93 -3.01
CA ILE A 8 -4.42 -4.59 -3.48
C ILE A 8 -5.65 -3.67 -3.42
N ALA A 9 -6.80 -4.11 -3.92
CA ALA A 9 -8.03 -3.32 -3.90
C ALA A 9 -8.46 -2.94 -2.46
N GLN A 10 -8.34 -3.88 -1.50
CA GLN A 10 -8.62 -3.60 -0.10
C GLN A 10 -7.63 -2.62 0.53
N LEU A 11 -6.34 -2.71 0.19
CA LEU A 11 -5.32 -1.76 0.67
C LEU A 11 -5.54 -0.36 0.07
N GLN A 12 -5.88 -0.27 -1.22
CA GLN A 12 -6.22 0.99 -1.88
C GLN A 12 -7.38 1.70 -1.19
N LEU A 13 -8.48 0.98 -0.90
CA LEU A 13 -9.62 1.55 -0.17
C LEU A 13 -9.23 2.08 1.22
N ARG A 14 -8.36 1.36 1.93
CA ARG A 14 -7.86 1.79 3.24
C ARG A 14 -6.97 3.03 3.13
N ILE A 15 -6.13 3.12 2.09
CA ILE A 15 -5.30 4.29 1.79
C ILE A 15 -6.16 5.51 1.51
N GLU A 16 -7.18 5.38 0.66
CA GLU A 16 -8.10 6.47 0.34
C GLU A 16 -8.80 7.01 1.59
N LYS A 17 -9.30 6.10 2.44
CA LYS A 17 -9.91 6.46 3.72
C LYS A 17 -8.93 7.18 4.65
N ALA A 18 -7.69 6.69 4.76
CA ALA A 18 -6.66 7.33 5.59
C ALA A 18 -6.29 8.72 5.07
N ARG A 19 -6.16 8.91 3.75
CA ARG A 19 -5.92 10.21 3.12
C ARG A 19 -7.04 11.20 3.42
N TRP A 20 -8.29 10.76 3.36
CA TRP A 20 -9.43 11.60 3.70
C TRP A 20 -9.36 12.06 5.17
N PHE A 21 -9.05 11.18 6.11
CA PHE A 21 -8.88 11.57 7.53
C PHE A 21 -7.73 12.56 7.75
N VAL A 22 -6.59 12.35 7.08
CA VAL A 22 -5.46 13.28 7.13
C VAL A 22 -5.89 14.67 6.66
N GLU A 23 -6.62 14.75 5.54
CA GLU A 23 -7.09 16.02 5.00
C GLU A 23 -8.07 16.74 5.94
N MET A 24 -9.00 16.01 6.56
CA MET A 24 -9.89 16.58 7.58
C MET A 24 -9.12 17.04 8.82
N GLY A 25 -8.10 16.29 9.24
CA GLY A 25 -7.21 16.68 10.33
C GLY A 25 -6.46 17.98 10.03
N LYS A 26 -5.91 18.14 8.82
CA LYS A 26 -5.27 19.39 8.39
C LYS A 26 -6.22 20.57 8.46
N GLN A 27 -7.42 20.43 7.89
CA GLN A 27 -8.42 21.50 7.89
C GLN A 27 -8.86 21.89 9.30
N ALA A 28 -8.92 20.93 10.22
CA ALA A 28 -9.22 21.20 11.62
C ALA A 28 -8.06 21.91 12.33
N LEU A 29 -6.82 21.48 12.09
CA LEU A 29 -5.60 22.12 12.63
C LEU A 29 -5.42 23.54 12.10
N ASP A 30 -5.72 23.79 10.83
CA ASP A 30 -5.66 25.14 10.24
C ASP A 30 -6.64 26.11 10.92
N ARG A 31 -7.75 25.60 11.46
CA ARG A 31 -8.76 26.38 12.18
C ARG A 31 -8.46 26.51 13.67
N CYS A 32 -7.70 25.57 14.25
CA CYS A 32 -7.31 25.54 15.66
C CYS A 32 -5.98 24.77 15.83
N PRO A 33 -4.81 25.43 15.72
CA PRO A 33 -3.52 24.75 15.67
C PRO A 33 -3.04 24.23 17.03
N ASP A 34 -3.60 24.73 18.14
CA ASP A 34 -3.08 24.49 19.49
C ASP A 34 -3.69 23.24 20.17
N GLU A 35 -4.62 22.54 19.52
CA GLU A 35 -5.27 21.36 20.10
C GLU A 35 -4.34 20.13 20.01
N CYS A 36 -3.56 19.91 21.08
CA CYS A 36 -2.58 18.82 21.18
C CYS A 36 -3.13 17.44 20.78
N GLU A 37 -4.37 17.12 21.15
CA GLU A 37 -5.00 15.83 20.81
C GLU A 37 -5.23 15.68 19.30
N LEU A 38 -5.63 16.76 18.63
CA LEU A 38 -5.85 16.79 17.20
C LEU A 38 -4.51 16.68 16.44
N MET A 39 -3.45 17.35 16.92
CA MET A 39 -2.10 17.23 16.34
C MET A 39 -1.57 15.80 16.45
N ILE A 40 -1.72 15.17 17.62
CA ILE A 40 -1.31 13.78 17.86
C ILE A 40 -2.10 12.84 16.94
N SER A 41 -3.43 13.02 16.86
CA SER A 41 -4.28 12.23 15.97
C SER A 41 -3.86 12.35 14.51
N HIS A 42 -3.60 13.58 14.03
CA HIS A 42 -3.13 13.83 12.67
C HIS A 42 -1.78 13.16 12.39
N GLN A 43 -0.82 13.27 13.31
CA GLN A 43 0.50 12.63 13.17
C GLN A 43 0.39 11.10 13.12
N ASN A 44 -0.48 10.52 13.94
CA ASN A 44 -0.74 9.08 13.93
C ASN A 44 -1.37 8.62 12.61
N MET A 45 -2.29 9.41 12.05
CA MET A 45 -2.90 9.10 10.75
C MET A 45 -1.89 9.18 9.60
N LEU A 46 -0.95 10.13 9.63
CA LEU A 46 0.15 10.19 8.66
C LEU A 46 1.04 8.95 8.73
N ALA A 47 1.47 8.57 9.94
CA ALA A 47 2.27 7.35 10.13
C ALA A 47 1.52 6.09 9.67
N HIS A 48 0.20 6.03 9.90
CA HIS A 48 -0.63 4.93 9.42
C HIS A 48 -0.70 4.89 7.88
N LEU A 49 -0.87 6.04 7.23
CA LEU A 49 -0.89 6.15 5.77
C LEU A 49 0.43 5.67 5.17
N GLU A 50 1.58 6.13 5.68
CA GLU A 50 2.89 5.67 5.22
C GLU A 50 3.08 4.15 5.38
N SER A 51 2.57 3.57 6.47
CA SER A 51 2.60 2.12 6.70
C SER A 51 1.78 1.36 5.65
N LEU A 52 0.58 1.85 5.33
CA LEU A 52 -0.27 1.23 4.32
C LEU A 52 0.35 1.32 2.92
N GLU A 53 0.95 2.46 2.58
CA GLU A 53 1.64 2.65 1.30
C GLU A 53 2.83 1.67 1.17
N LYS A 54 3.64 1.49 2.22
CA LYS A 54 4.71 0.49 2.25
C LYS A 54 4.20 -0.93 2.10
N GLN A 55 3.10 -1.29 2.76
CA GLN A 55 2.47 -2.60 2.62
C GLN A 55 2.01 -2.86 1.17
N MET A 56 1.38 -1.88 0.54
CA MET A 56 0.95 -1.99 -0.86
C MET A 56 2.14 -2.16 -1.81
N SER A 57 3.23 -1.40 -1.62
CA SER A 57 4.47 -1.56 -2.39
C SER A 57 5.10 -2.94 -2.21
N SER A 58 5.12 -3.47 -0.99
CA SER A 58 5.64 -4.81 -0.70
C SER A 58 4.83 -5.91 -1.40
N VAL A 59 3.49 -5.82 -1.36
CA VAL A 59 2.61 -6.78 -2.05
C VAL A 59 2.84 -6.74 -3.57
N LEU A 60 2.97 -5.56 -4.16
CA LEU A 60 3.24 -5.39 -5.60
C LEU A 60 4.62 -5.95 -6.00
N HIS A 61 5.64 -5.73 -5.18
CA HIS A 61 6.99 -6.24 -5.42
C HIS A 61 7.03 -7.77 -5.36
N ASN A 62 6.47 -8.37 -4.31
CA ASN A 62 6.42 -9.82 -4.15
C ASN A 62 5.61 -10.49 -5.28
N ALA A 63 4.53 -9.85 -5.72
CA ALA A 63 3.75 -10.32 -6.86
C ALA A 63 4.57 -10.30 -8.16
N SER A 64 5.41 -9.29 -8.35
CA SER A 64 6.29 -9.16 -9.52
C SER A 64 7.41 -10.22 -9.53
N GLU A 65 8.07 -10.46 -8.39
CA GLU A 65 9.12 -11.49 -8.27
C GLU A 65 8.58 -12.92 -8.47
N SER A 66 7.36 -13.17 -7.99
CA SER A 66 6.66 -14.45 -8.20
C SER A 66 6.34 -14.71 -9.68
N ILE A 67 6.24 -13.67 -10.51
CA ILE A 67 6.03 -13.80 -11.96
C ILE A 67 7.35 -14.10 -12.69
N SER A 68 8.46 -13.47 -12.27
CA SER A 68 9.79 -13.68 -12.88
C SER A 68 10.36 -15.09 -12.64
N THR A 69 10.02 -15.73 -11.52
CA THR A 69 10.49 -17.09 -11.19
C THR A 69 9.81 -18.20 -11.99
N VAL A 70 8.59 -17.97 -12.50
CA VAL A 70 7.84 -18.97 -13.30
C VAL A 70 8.28 -18.99 -14.77
N GLN A 71 8.79 -17.88 -15.30
CA GLN A 71 9.30 -17.81 -16.68
C GLN A 71 10.73 -18.34 -16.84
N SER A 72 11.49 -18.54 -15.76
CA SER A 72 12.88 -19.02 -15.81
C SER A 72 13.05 -20.54 -15.70
N THR A 73 11.95 -21.31 -15.62
CA THR A 73 11.97 -22.78 -15.59
C THR A 73 11.32 -23.39 -16.83
N GLU A 74 11.65 -22.91 -18.02
CA GLU A 74 11.52 -23.73 -19.24
C GLU A 74 12.79 -24.59 -19.39
N PRO A 75 12.72 -25.93 -19.24
CA PRO A 75 13.84 -26.76 -19.59
C PRO A 75 14.00 -26.77 -21.11
N LEU A 76 15.16 -26.31 -21.58
CA LEU A 76 15.70 -26.56 -22.93
C LEU A 76 15.60 -28.06 -23.26
N ARG A 77 14.54 -28.48 -23.96
CA ARG A 77 14.57 -29.76 -24.67
C ARG A 77 15.32 -29.56 -25.99
N GLN A 78 16.62 -29.74 -25.93
CA GLN A 78 17.45 -30.05 -27.09
C GLN A 78 17.37 -31.56 -27.42
N ALA A 79 17.40 -31.85 -28.73
CA ALA A 79 17.59 -33.14 -29.41
C ALA A 79 16.42 -34.14 -29.28
N VAL A 80 15.93 -34.79 -30.34
CA VAL A 80 16.65 -35.56 -31.37
C VAL A 80 15.88 -35.55 -32.70
N GLY A 81 16.61 -35.36 -33.80
CA GLY A 81 16.18 -35.57 -35.19
C GLY A 81 17.40 -35.61 -36.09
#